data_AF-A0A2V2CTF3-F1
#
_entry.id   AF-A0A2V2CTF3-F1
#
_cell.length_a   1.000
_cell.length_b   1.000
_cell.length_c   1.000
_cell.angle_alpha   90.00
_cell.angle_beta   90.00
_cell.angle_gamma   90.00
#
_symmetry.space_group_name_H-M   'P 1'
#
loop_
_entity.id
_entity.type
_entity.pdbx_description
1 polymer ?
#
loop_
_entity_poly.entity_id
_entity_poly.type
_entity_poly.pdbx_seq_one_letter_code
_entity_poly.pdbx_strand_id
1 'polypeptide(L)'
;FENIDLYKDIYNLTAGEIIEKFGRPDIIWASPDCSSYSIAAISHHRRKEENGNLAPISDYAKFCDRVNEHMLDLILTLSPSYWFIENPRGGMRKMDFMHGLPRYTITYCQYGDSRMKPTDIWTNHPDPRFKPMCHNGDPCHIAAPRGSKTGTQGLKGAKERSVIPPLLCKHIVDICEERQ
;
A
#
# COMPACT_ATOMS: atom_id res chain seq x y z
N PHE A 1 -12.17 -1.21 16.26
CA PHE A 1 -11.90 -0.06 15.39
C PHE A 1 -13.20 0.72 15.28
N GLU A 2 -13.17 2.04 15.37
CA GLU A 2 -14.35 2.88 15.17
C GLU A 2 -14.59 3.04 13.66
N ASN A 3 -15.85 3.18 13.25
CA ASN A 3 -16.27 3.42 11.86
C ASN A 3 -15.85 2.33 10.85
N ILE A 4 -15.91 1.06 11.25
CA ILE A 4 -15.83 -0.08 10.31
C ILE A 4 -17.24 -0.60 10.04
N ASP A 5 -17.68 -0.47 8.78
CA ASP A 5 -18.99 -0.97 8.35
C ASP A 5 -18.97 -2.47 7.97
N LEU A 6 -17.80 -2.99 7.56
CA LEU A 6 -17.61 -4.39 7.23
C LEU A 6 -16.23 -4.90 7.67
N TYR A 7 -16.21 -5.94 8.50
CA TYR A 7 -15.00 -6.66 8.88
C TYR A 7 -15.01 -8.05 8.26
N LYS A 8 -14.22 -8.26 7.21
CA LYS A 8 -14.19 -9.52 6.45
C LYS A 8 -12.80 -9.78 5.86
N ASP A 9 -12.47 -11.05 5.68
CA ASP A 9 -11.30 -11.46 4.90
C ASP A 9 -11.53 -11.10 3.43
N ILE A 10 -10.62 -10.30 2.86
CA ILE A 10 -10.67 -9.85 1.46
C ILE A 10 -10.74 -11.04 0.51
N TYR A 11 -10.09 -12.16 0.81
CA TYR A 11 -10.13 -13.36 -0.02
C TYR A 11 -11.54 -13.90 -0.25
N ASN A 12 -12.44 -13.70 0.72
CA ASN A 12 -13.83 -14.16 0.68
C ASN A 12 -14.83 -13.05 0.34
N LEU A 13 -14.35 -11.81 0.18
CA LEU A 13 -15.20 -10.67 -0.18
C LEU A 13 -15.48 -10.70 -1.68
N THR A 14 -16.72 -10.41 -2.08
CA THR A 14 -17.10 -10.36 -3.50
C THR A 14 -17.54 -8.96 -3.90
N ALA A 15 -17.41 -8.61 -5.18
CA ALA A 15 -17.90 -7.33 -5.70
C ALA A 15 -19.42 -7.19 -5.53
N GLY A 16 -20.18 -8.29 -5.68
CA GLY A 16 -21.63 -8.30 -5.47
C GLY A 16 -22.03 -7.91 -4.05
N GLU A 17 -21.32 -8.42 -3.04
CA GLU A 17 -21.56 -8.08 -1.64
C GLU A 17 -21.26 -6.61 -1.34
N ILE A 18 -20.21 -6.04 -1.94
CA ILE A 18 -19.90 -4.61 -1.82
C ILE A 18 -21.02 -3.77 -2.45
N ILE A 19 -21.45 -4.14 -3.66
CA ILE A 19 -22.51 -3.41 -4.39
C ILE A 19 -23.84 -3.48 -3.63
N GLU A 20 -24.19 -4.65 -3.09
CA GLU A 20 -25.42 -4.83 -2.32
C GLU A 20 -25.43 -3.98 -1.04
N LYS A 21 -24.30 -3.91 -0.33
CA LYS A 21 -24.21 -3.20 0.96
C LYS A 21 -23.97 -1.70 0.83
N PHE A 22 -23.16 -1.29 -0.14
CA PHE A 22 -22.60 0.07 -0.21
C PHE A 22 -22.85 0.75 -1.56
N GLY A 23 -23.41 0.06 -2.54
CA GLY A 23 -23.43 0.52 -3.93
C GLY A 23 -22.05 0.41 -4.59
N ARG A 24 -21.91 1.02 -5.77
CA ARG A 24 -20.61 1.08 -6.45
C ARG A 24 -19.76 2.21 -5.85
N PRO A 25 -18.54 1.93 -5.38
CA PRO A 25 -17.68 2.97 -4.83
C PRO A 25 -17.09 3.83 -5.95
N ASP A 26 -17.06 5.15 -5.73
CA ASP A 26 -16.35 6.08 -6.62
C ASP A 26 -14.82 5.98 -6.47
N ILE A 27 -14.36 5.66 -5.25
CA ILE A 27 -12.94 5.60 -4.88
C ILE A 27 -12.66 4.32 -4.10
N ILE A 28 -11.57 3.62 -4.42
CA ILE A 28 -11.04 2.51 -3.61
C ILE A 28 -9.62 2.85 -3.13
N TRP A 29 -9.39 2.76 -1.82
CA TRP A 29 -8.05 2.75 -1.23
C TRP A 29 -7.77 1.38 -0.62
N ALA A 30 -6.68 0.73 -1.05
CA ALA A 30 -6.26 -0.57 -0.57
C ALA A 30 -4.84 -0.52 0.01
N SER A 31 -4.66 -1.00 1.25
CA SER A 31 -3.34 -1.22 1.87
C SER A 31 -3.17 -2.72 2.17
N PRO A 32 -2.96 -3.57 1.14
CA PRO A 32 -2.91 -5.02 1.31
C PRO A 32 -1.72 -5.49 2.16
N ASP A 33 -1.77 -6.74 2.62
CA ASP A 33 -0.70 -7.32 3.44
C ASP A 33 0.64 -7.28 2.72
N CYS A 34 1.60 -6.60 3.35
CA CYS A 34 2.94 -6.35 2.83
C CYS A 34 4.00 -7.29 3.42
N SER A 35 3.64 -8.15 4.39
CA SER A 35 4.62 -8.80 5.26
C SER A 35 5.60 -9.68 4.48
N SER A 36 5.08 -10.52 3.57
CA SER A 36 5.89 -11.40 2.70
C SER A 36 6.69 -10.64 1.63
N TYR A 37 6.35 -9.38 1.36
CA TYR A 37 7.06 -8.50 0.41
C TYR A 37 8.01 -7.52 1.11
N SER A 38 7.98 -7.45 2.45
CA SER A 38 8.80 -6.50 3.19
C SER A 38 10.28 -6.84 3.07
N ILE A 39 11.14 -5.83 2.99
CA ILE A 39 12.61 -6.03 2.92
C ILE A 39 13.14 -6.88 4.09
N ALA A 40 12.48 -6.83 5.24
CA ALA A 40 12.88 -7.59 6.43
C ALA A 40 12.57 -9.09 6.36
N ALA A 41 11.53 -9.50 5.63
CA ALA A 41 11.06 -10.89 5.61
C ALA A 41 11.13 -11.56 4.23
N ILE A 42 11.37 -10.78 3.17
CA ILE A 42 11.29 -11.23 1.77
C ILE A 42 12.15 -12.45 1.47
N SER A 43 13.36 -12.55 2.02
CA SER A 43 14.27 -13.69 1.77
C SER A 43 13.79 -15.00 2.39
N HIS A 44 12.92 -14.95 3.39
CA HIS A 44 12.32 -16.14 4.01
C HIS A 44 11.09 -16.63 3.24
N HIS A 45 10.44 -15.73 2.49
CA HIS A 45 9.13 -15.96 1.90
C HIS A 45 9.17 -16.08 0.37
N ARG A 46 10.20 -15.53 -0.28
CA ARG A 46 10.25 -15.40 -1.74
C ARG A 46 11.66 -15.67 -2.30
N ARG A 47 11.71 -16.12 -3.56
CA ARG A 47 12.93 -16.30 -4.35
C ARG A 47 12.85 -15.45 -5.61
N LYS A 48 13.95 -14.79 -5.96
CA LYS A 48 14.05 -14.02 -7.20
C LYS A 48 14.14 -14.96 -8.40
N GLU A 49 13.32 -14.71 -9.41
CA GLU A 49 13.34 -15.37 -10.71
C GLU A 49 14.19 -14.59 -11.72
N GLU A 50 14.50 -15.21 -12.87
CA GLU A 50 15.34 -14.60 -13.92
C GLU A 50 14.75 -13.29 -14.48
N ASN A 51 13.42 -13.24 -14.64
CA ASN A 51 12.70 -12.05 -15.09
C ASN A 51 12.62 -10.93 -14.02
N GLY A 52 13.12 -11.19 -12.81
CA GLY A 52 13.09 -10.24 -11.69
C GLY A 52 11.84 -10.33 -10.80
N ASN A 53 10.88 -11.20 -11.13
CA ASN A 53 9.75 -11.54 -10.27
C ASN A 53 10.22 -12.22 -8.97
N LEU A 54 9.35 -12.22 -7.95
CA LEU A 54 9.63 -12.78 -6.63
C LEU A 54 8.67 -13.92 -6.30
N ALA A 55 8.99 -15.11 -6.82
CA ALA A 55 8.21 -16.32 -6.62
C ALA A 55 8.02 -16.66 -5.13
N PRO A 56 6.78 -16.97 -4.70
CA PRO A 56 6.51 -17.37 -3.33
C PRO A 56 7.06 -18.78 -3.05
N ILE A 57 7.84 -18.93 -1.97
CA ILE A 57 8.34 -20.25 -1.52
C ILE A 57 7.62 -20.77 -0.27
N SER A 58 7.05 -19.87 0.53
CA SER A 58 6.28 -20.22 1.73
C SER A 58 4.78 -20.22 1.46
N ASP A 59 4.01 -21.03 2.19
CA ASP A 59 2.55 -21.06 2.03
C ASP A 59 1.88 -19.73 2.39
N TYR A 60 2.46 -18.99 3.34
CA TYR A 60 2.04 -17.63 3.64
C TYR A 60 2.23 -16.68 2.45
N ALA A 61 3.36 -16.74 1.76
CA ALA A 61 3.59 -15.92 0.57
C ALA A 61 2.62 -16.25 -0.57
N LYS A 62 2.34 -17.54 -0.79
CA LYS A 62 1.34 -17.99 -1.78
C LYS A 62 -0.05 -17.48 -1.41
N PHE A 63 -0.40 -17.46 -0.12
CA PHE A 63 -1.64 -16.88 0.36
C PHE A 63 -1.70 -15.37 0.11
N CYS A 64 -0.64 -14.62 0.45
CA CYS A 64 -0.57 -13.19 0.16
C CYS A 64 -0.77 -12.89 -1.33
N ASP A 65 -0.15 -13.68 -2.23
CA ASP A 65 -0.30 -13.50 -3.68
C ASP A 65 -1.77 -13.66 -4.10
N ARG A 66 -2.45 -14.74 -3.67
CA ARG A 66 -3.87 -14.96 -3.97
C ARG A 66 -4.78 -13.85 -3.43
N VAL A 67 -4.55 -13.37 -2.22
CA VAL A 67 -5.33 -12.28 -1.62
C VAL A 67 -5.15 -10.98 -2.40
N ASN A 68 -3.92 -10.68 -2.83
CA ASN A 68 -3.60 -9.45 -3.54
C ASN A 68 -4.11 -9.47 -4.98
N GLU A 69 -4.01 -10.61 -5.67
CA GLU A 69 -4.62 -10.80 -6.99
C GLU A 69 -6.14 -10.66 -6.91
N HIS A 70 -6.78 -11.28 -5.93
CA HIS A 70 -8.22 -11.13 -5.72
C HIS A 70 -8.63 -9.68 -5.40
N MET A 71 -7.81 -8.95 -4.65
CA MET A 71 -8.02 -7.52 -4.40
C MET A 71 -7.97 -6.70 -5.70
N LEU A 72 -7.03 -7.01 -6.61
CA LEU A 72 -6.97 -6.39 -7.94
C LEU A 72 -8.23 -6.71 -8.75
N ASP A 73 -8.67 -7.97 -8.74
CA ASP A 73 -9.90 -8.39 -9.42
C ASP A 73 -11.13 -7.66 -8.88
N LEU A 74 -11.22 -7.44 -7.56
CA LEU A 74 -12.26 -6.62 -6.95
C LEU A 74 -12.23 -5.18 -7.46
N ILE A 75 -11.06 -4.54 -7.48
CA ILE A 75 -10.92 -3.17 -8.01
C ILE A 75 -11.38 -3.09 -9.46
N LEU A 76 -10.93 -4.03 -10.30
CA LEU A 76 -11.31 -4.10 -11.72
C LEU A 76 -12.81 -4.31 -11.91
N THR A 77 -13.42 -5.21 -11.13
CA THR A 77 -14.84 -5.57 -11.23
C THR A 77 -15.75 -4.44 -10.73
N LEU A 78 -15.35 -3.76 -9.65
CA LEU A 78 -16.09 -2.63 -9.10
C LEU A 78 -15.99 -1.40 -10.00
N SER A 79 -14.86 -1.25 -10.69
CA SER A 79 -14.56 -0.17 -11.65
C SER A 79 -14.81 1.22 -11.04
N PRO A 80 -14.11 1.58 -9.94
CA PRO A 80 -14.22 2.91 -9.37
C PRO A 80 -13.65 3.95 -10.33
N SER A 81 -14.06 5.22 -10.18
CA SER A 81 -13.44 6.33 -10.91
C SER A 81 -11.94 6.41 -10.60
N TYR A 82 -11.58 6.30 -9.32
CA TYR A 82 -10.19 6.27 -8.89
C TYR A 82 -9.89 5.11 -7.94
N TRP A 83 -8.69 4.56 -8.04
CA TRP A 83 -8.18 3.57 -7.11
C TRP A 83 -6.76 3.89 -6.69
N PHE A 84 -6.41 3.48 -5.47
CA PHE A 84 -5.10 3.63 -4.89
C PHE A 84 -4.72 2.33 -4.18
N ILE A 85 -3.55 1.80 -4.47
CA ILE A 85 -2.97 0.66 -3.76
C ILE A 85 -1.72 1.17 -3.07
N GLU A 86 -1.65 1.08 -1.75
CA GLU A 86 -0.52 1.52 -0.94
C GLU A 86 0.24 0.31 -0.41
N ASN A 87 1.56 0.32 -0.59
CA ASN A 87 2.41 -0.67 0.05
C ASN A 87 3.77 -0.05 0.40
N PRO A 88 4.37 -0.38 1.56
CA PRO A 88 5.73 0.02 1.85
C PRO A 88 6.68 -0.38 0.71
N ARG A 89 7.65 0.48 0.40
CA ARG A 89 8.61 0.22 -0.68
C ARG A 89 9.36 -1.08 -0.40
N GLY A 90 9.10 -2.11 -1.21
CA GLY A 90 9.62 -3.46 -1.00
C GLY A 90 9.49 -4.34 -2.24
N GLY A 91 9.14 -5.60 -2.02
CA GLY A 91 9.02 -6.62 -3.06
C GLY A 91 7.79 -6.50 -3.96
N MET A 92 6.69 -5.90 -3.48
CA MET A 92 5.42 -5.91 -4.21
C MET A 92 5.55 -5.26 -5.61
N ARG A 93 6.40 -4.25 -5.76
CA ARG A 93 6.72 -3.61 -7.05
C ARG A 93 7.48 -4.46 -8.06
N LYS A 94 7.91 -5.66 -7.66
CA LYS A 94 8.59 -6.63 -8.52
C LYS A 94 7.65 -7.76 -8.94
N MET A 95 6.43 -7.78 -8.42
CA MET A 95 5.47 -8.83 -8.72
C MET A 95 4.87 -8.61 -10.10
N ASP A 96 4.74 -9.70 -10.86
CA ASP A 96 4.18 -9.64 -12.21
C ASP A 96 2.75 -9.07 -12.23
N PHE A 97 1.93 -9.38 -11.23
CA PHE A 97 0.56 -8.84 -11.11
C PHE A 97 0.50 -7.31 -10.85
N MET A 98 1.63 -6.67 -10.52
CA MET A 98 1.72 -5.21 -10.38
C MET A 98 2.38 -4.52 -11.57
N HIS A 99 2.92 -5.29 -12.53
CA HIS A 99 3.58 -4.72 -13.70
C HIS A 99 2.59 -3.95 -14.59
N GLY A 100 3.05 -2.83 -15.15
CA GLY A 100 2.24 -1.94 -16.00
C GLY A 100 1.37 -0.94 -15.25
N LEU A 101 1.13 -1.11 -13.95
CA LEU A 101 0.36 -0.15 -13.15
C LEU A 101 1.19 1.14 -12.88
N PRO A 102 0.62 2.36 -13.07
CA PRO A 102 1.32 3.60 -12.75
C PRO A 102 1.67 3.62 -11.26
N ARG A 103 2.96 3.84 -10.96
CA ARG A 103 3.49 3.74 -9.60
C ARG A 103 4.30 4.96 -9.23
N TYR A 104 3.97 5.51 -8.07
CA TYR A 104 4.65 6.65 -7.45
C TYR A 104 5.30 6.19 -6.14
N THR A 105 6.46 6.74 -5.80
CA THR A 105 7.06 6.49 -4.49
C THR A 105 7.05 7.79 -3.70
N ILE A 106 6.46 7.75 -2.51
CA ILE A 106 6.41 8.87 -1.57
C ILE A 106 7.17 8.52 -0.29
N THR A 107 7.32 9.51 0.58
CA THR A 107 7.82 9.32 1.95
C THR A 107 6.84 9.94 2.94
N TYR A 108 6.36 9.17 3.92
CA TYR A 108 5.33 9.61 4.86
C TYR A 108 5.67 10.91 5.62
N CYS A 109 6.95 11.19 5.87
CA CYS A 109 7.38 12.44 6.49
C CYS A 109 7.07 13.70 5.68
N GLN A 110 6.94 13.61 4.35
CA GLN A 110 6.46 14.72 3.51
C GLN A 110 4.97 15.03 3.75
N TYR A 111 4.28 14.14 4.46
CA TYR A 111 2.89 14.24 4.89
C TYR A 111 2.78 14.29 6.43
N GLY A 112 3.81 14.80 7.11
CA GLY A 112 3.75 15.12 8.55
C GLY A 112 4.08 13.96 9.49
N ASP A 113 4.48 12.80 8.96
CA ASP A 113 5.02 11.71 9.79
C ASP A 113 6.44 12.03 10.29
N SER A 114 6.80 11.57 11.48
CA SER A 114 8.18 11.70 11.95
C SER A 114 9.14 10.71 11.29
N ARG A 115 8.61 9.69 10.61
CA ARG A 115 9.35 8.60 9.98
C ARG A 115 9.55 8.86 8.50
N MET A 116 10.79 8.71 8.03
CA MET A 116 11.04 8.49 6.61
C MET A 116 10.65 7.05 6.26
N LYS A 117 9.35 6.83 6.00
CA LYS A 117 8.81 5.56 5.51
C LYS A 117 8.56 5.70 4.00
N PRO A 118 9.43 5.14 3.13
CA PRO A 118 9.18 5.11 1.70
C PRO A 118 8.04 4.14 1.39
N THR A 119 7.08 4.61 0.61
CA THR A 119 5.84 3.89 0.30
C THR A 119 5.57 4.03 -1.19
N ASP A 120 5.29 2.91 -1.84
CA ASP A 120 4.81 2.88 -3.22
C ASP A 120 3.28 3.02 -3.21
N ILE A 121 2.77 3.90 -4.08
CA ILE A 121 1.34 4.05 -4.36
C ILE A 121 1.14 3.76 -5.85
N TRP A 122 0.28 2.79 -6.15
CA TRP A 122 -0.23 2.57 -7.50
C TRP A 122 -1.59 3.23 -7.64
N THR A 123 -1.86 3.89 -8.77
CA THR A 123 -3.15 4.56 -8.99
C THR A 123 -3.44 4.76 -10.48
N ASN A 124 -4.73 4.83 -10.84
CA ASN A 124 -5.19 5.32 -12.14
C ASN A 124 -5.47 6.83 -12.16
N HIS A 125 -5.31 7.56 -11.05
CA HIS A 125 -5.52 8.99 -11.04
C HIS A 125 -4.53 9.67 -12.00
N PRO A 126 -5.00 10.49 -12.97
CA PRO A 126 -4.14 10.96 -14.06
C PRO A 126 -3.13 12.03 -13.62
N ASP A 127 -3.45 12.81 -12.59
CA ASP A 127 -2.53 13.80 -12.02
C ASP A 127 -2.55 13.80 -10.49
N PRO A 128 -1.91 12.81 -9.83
CA PRO A 128 -2.01 12.67 -8.38
C PRO A 128 -1.17 13.69 -7.61
N ARG A 129 -0.27 14.43 -8.29
CA ARG A 129 0.60 15.49 -7.75
C ARG A 129 1.25 15.16 -6.40
N PHE A 130 1.65 13.90 -6.21
CA PHE A 130 2.30 13.48 -4.97
C PHE A 130 3.58 14.28 -4.71
N LYS A 131 3.80 14.64 -3.44
CA LYS A 131 5.07 15.27 -3.02
C LYS A 131 6.26 14.35 -3.33
N PRO A 132 7.39 14.90 -3.80
CA PRO A 132 8.58 14.13 -4.09
C PRO A 132 9.14 13.46 -2.83
N MET A 133 9.92 12.40 -3.01
CA MET A 133 10.63 11.76 -1.90
C MET A 133 11.65 12.71 -1.28
N CYS A 134 11.78 12.63 0.05
CA CYS A 134 12.93 13.19 0.75
C CYS A 134 14.14 12.25 0.69
N HIS A 135 15.28 12.75 1.19
CA HIS A 135 16.54 12.03 1.32
C HIS A 135 16.92 11.84 2.78
N ASN A 136 17.81 10.88 3.07
CA ASN A 136 18.34 10.71 4.41
C ASN A 136 19.09 11.98 4.84
N GLY A 137 18.77 12.49 6.04
CA GLY A 137 19.38 13.71 6.58
C GLY A 137 18.54 14.97 6.36
N ASP A 138 17.48 14.91 5.55
CA ASP A 138 16.53 16.02 5.44
C ASP A 138 15.84 16.29 6.79
N PRO A 139 15.54 17.55 7.13
CA PRO A 139 15.00 17.93 8.44
C PRO A 139 13.55 17.48 8.69
N CYS A 140 12.90 16.88 7.69
CA CYS A 140 11.49 16.49 7.76
C CYS A 140 11.21 15.23 8.60
N HIS A 141 12.24 14.49 9.04
CA HIS A 141 12.08 13.25 9.78
C HIS A 141 13.17 13.07 10.85
N ILE A 142 12.91 12.16 11.79
CA ILE A 142 13.90 11.75 12.78
C ILE A 142 14.86 10.75 12.12
N ALA A 143 16.16 11.00 12.26
CA ALA A 143 17.20 10.11 11.76
C ALA A 143 17.03 8.69 12.33
N ALA A 144 16.97 7.70 11.43
CA ALA A 144 16.78 6.30 11.76
C ALA A 144 17.74 5.40 10.94
N PRO A 145 19.06 5.46 11.20
CA PRO A 145 20.02 4.60 10.53
C PRO A 145 19.74 3.12 10.81
N ARG A 146 20.24 2.23 9.94
CA ARG A 146 20.04 0.78 10.08
C ARG A 146 20.52 0.31 11.45
N GLY A 147 19.65 -0.40 12.19
CA GLY A 147 19.94 -0.87 13.56
C GLY A 147 19.53 0.11 14.67
N SER A 148 19.04 1.30 14.32
CA SER A 148 18.48 2.23 15.31
C SER A 148 17.11 1.77 15.82
N LYS A 149 16.76 2.19 17.03
CA LYS A 149 15.42 2.04 17.60
C LYS A 149 14.51 3.24 17.29
N THR A 150 15.01 4.22 16.54
CA THR A 150 14.24 5.36 16.04
C THR A 150 13.57 5.01 14.70
N GLY A 151 12.45 5.65 14.37
CA GLY A 151 11.70 5.36 13.13
C GLY A 151 10.71 4.19 13.23
N THR A 152 10.37 3.56 12.10
CA THR A 152 9.30 2.54 12.02
C THR A 152 9.58 1.30 12.88
N GLN A 153 10.86 0.94 13.08
CA GLN A 153 11.26 -0.20 13.90
C GLN A 153 11.03 0.02 15.41
N GLY A 154 10.98 1.28 15.86
CA GLY A 154 10.73 1.66 17.25
C GLY A 154 9.27 1.63 17.67
N LEU A 155 8.34 1.54 16.71
CA LEU A 155 6.91 1.51 17.00
C LEU A 155 6.46 0.13 17.48
N LYS A 156 5.61 0.14 18.51
CA LYS A 156 4.98 -1.06 19.05
C LYS A 156 3.92 -1.53 18.06
N GLY A 157 3.89 -2.82 17.75
CA GLY A 157 2.77 -3.44 17.02
C GLY A 157 2.75 -3.22 15.50
N ALA A 158 1.90 -3.99 14.81
CA ALA A 158 1.67 -3.84 13.38
C ALA A 158 0.79 -2.62 13.06
N LYS A 159 -0.22 -2.34 13.91
CA LYS A 159 -1.19 -1.26 13.70
C LYS A 159 -0.51 0.10 13.59
N GLU A 160 0.32 0.46 14.56
CA GLU A 160 1.04 1.75 14.63
C GLU A 160 2.02 1.91 13.45
N ARG A 161 2.62 0.81 12.99
CA ARG A 161 3.50 0.81 11.82
C ARG A 161 2.73 1.03 10.50
N SER A 162 1.45 0.70 10.47
CA SER A 162 0.58 0.79 9.30
C SER A 162 -0.26 2.06 9.23
N VAL A 163 -0.31 2.89 10.30
CA VAL A 163 -1.05 4.16 10.26
C VAL A 163 -0.53 5.06 9.13
N ILE A 164 -1.48 5.51 8.30
CA ILE A 164 -1.28 6.44 7.19
C ILE A 164 -1.30 7.88 7.75
N PRO A 165 -0.40 8.78 7.29
CA PRO A 165 -0.38 10.16 7.78
C PRO A 165 -1.67 10.91 7.42
N PRO A 166 -2.28 11.68 8.35
CA PRO A 166 -3.51 12.42 8.06
C PRO A 166 -3.40 13.39 6.88
N LEU A 167 -2.22 14.00 6.66
CA LEU A 167 -2.02 14.89 5.51
C LEU A 167 -1.98 14.13 4.18
N LEU A 168 -1.62 12.84 4.18
CA LEU A 168 -1.73 12.01 2.98
C LEU A 168 -3.20 11.66 2.72
N CYS A 169 -3.97 11.28 3.75
CA CYS A 169 -5.42 11.09 3.60
C CYS A 169 -6.10 12.34 3.03
N LYS A 170 -5.78 13.53 3.58
CA LYS A 170 -6.30 14.79 3.06
C LYS A 170 -5.88 15.03 1.60
N HIS A 171 -4.61 14.81 1.26
CA HIS A 171 -4.13 14.94 -0.12
C HIS A 171 -4.96 14.08 -1.09
N ILE A 172 -5.27 12.84 -0.72
CA ILE A 172 -6.05 11.92 -1.56
C ILE A 172 -7.48 12.43 -1.75
N VAL A 173 -8.11 12.93 -0.69
CA VAL A 173 -9.45 13.55 -0.80
C VAL A 173 -9.39 14.76 -1.74
N ASP A 174 -8.45 15.67 -1.50
CA ASP A 174 -8.32 16.91 -2.27
C ASP A 174 -8.15 16.62 -3.78
N ILE A 175 -7.28 15.69 -4.18
CA ILE A 175 -7.07 15.37 -5.60
C ILE A 175 -8.28 14.66 -6.24
N CYS A 176 -9.03 13.87 -5.47
CA CYS A 176 -10.20 13.17 -5.99
C CYS A 176 -11.44 14.07 -6.13
N GLU A 177 -11.54 15.15 -5.34
CA GLU A 177 -12.63 16.11 -5.43
C GLU A 177 -12.38 17.21 -6.47
N GLU A 178 -11.14 17.37 -6.93
CA GLU A 178 -10.82 18.28 -8.01
C GLU A 178 -11.45 17.80 -9.32
N ARG A 179 -12.34 18.63 -9.89
CA ARG A 179 -12.94 18.37 -11.20
C ARG A 179 -11.82 18.32 -12.25
N GLN A 180 -11.62 17.16 -12.85
CA GLN A 180 -10.82 16.99 -14.07
C GLN A 180 -11.65 17.32 -15.31
#